data_AF-A0A2D6WZY2-F1
#
_entry.id   AF-A0A2D6WZY2-F1
#
_cell.length_a   1.000
_cell.length_b   1.000
_cell.length_c   1.000
_cell.angle_alpha   90.00
_cell.angle_beta   90.00
_cell.angle_gamma   90.00
#
_symmetry.space_group_name_H-M   'P 1'
#
loop_
_entity.id
_entity.type
_entity.pdbx_description
1 polymer ?
#
loop_
_entity_poly.entity_id
_entity_poly.type
_entity_poly.pdbx_seq_one_letter_code
_entity_poly.pdbx_strand_id
1 'polypeptide(L)'
;MAERNNIFNRLGRLFRSNIVIRKTPDDRLVVKDVDFTQMSLLSNFIDRYTRLMNTGWGTGYAAKQNAKNAYEVARQELFRDYELMDGDPIISSALDVYSDECTIDNIEGQILSIKTDNSKVHKILHNLFYDIMNIEFNLWSWLRNLTKYGDTYLLLDIVDKYGIINIKPLSPYDVIRLEDHDPSNPKLVQYELIGESGIEMSTSKVRNKVYENYEIAHFRLLSDANFLPYGKSTLEGARRVWKQLTLMEDAMLIHRIMRAPEKRIFKIDIGNIPPNEVDNFMQKIINKMKKIPVIDQDTGEYNLRYNIESVTEDYFLPVRGGDSGTEIETLPGLTNDNAIDDIEYLRNKLMAALKIPKAFLGYEEGIGSKATLAAEDVRFARTIERFQKILVAELEKIAIVHLYVQGFEDAELLDFKLELTNPSMIHEQEKLELLTQQVDIGQSAMENKLFSREWVYENIFDMNDQDKQEIFQGIIEDQKQAYRMEQISMEGNDPAETGERAGDEEDIEMARKGEWGGSEKDPRLPEIDYGKAAASDVKQAAKYERERYGKREFKGGSPLYPGKGSTIVKSEGLLTELKRKFNKNKSNNGLLDEKIILDTENEE
;
A
#
# COMPACT_ATOMS: atom_id res chain seq x y z
N MET A 1 -19.50 23.57 40.05
CA MET A 1 -19.70 24.23 38.74
C MET A 1 -18.39 24.68 38.08
N ALA A 2 -17.32 24.95 38.82
CA ALA A 2 -16.01 25.33 38.24
C ALA A 2 -15.24 24.17 37.56
N GLU A 3 -15.42 22.92 38.00
CA GLU A 3 -14.77 21.75 37.35
C GLU A 3 -15.30 21.41 35.95
N ARG A 4 -16.45 21.96 35.56
CA ARG A 4 -17.03 21.79 34.22
C ARG A 4 -16.37 22.67 33.15
N ASN A 5 -15.55 23.65 33.55
CA ASN A 5 -14.95 24.63 32.65
C ASN A 5 -13.52 24.29 32.21
N ASN A 6 -12.93 23.19 32.71
CA ASN A 6 -11.58 22.82 32.30
C ASN A 6 -11.63 22.10 30.94
N ILE A 7 -10.97 22.63 29.92
CA ILE A 7 -11.02 22.13 28.54
C ILE A 7 -10.57 20.66 28.43
N PHE A 8 -9.60 20.26 29.24
CA PHE A 8 -9.12 18.88 29.36
C PHE A 8 -10.21 17.92 29.87
N ASN A 9 -11.09 18.35 30.78
CA ASN A 9 -12.23 17.54 31.21
C ASN A 9 -13.30 17.40 30.11
N ARG A 10 -13.42 18.41 29.23
CA ARG A 10 -14.34 18.36 28.08
C ARG A 10 -13.81 17.45 26.98
N LEU A 11 -12.53 17.58 26.63
CA LEU A 11 -11.81 16.69 25.71
C LEU A 11 -11.83 15.24 26.21
N GLY A 12 -11.51 15.04 27.49
CA GLY A 12 -11.57 13.72 28.13
C GLY A 12 -12.96 13.08 28.05
N ARG A 13 -14.05 13.86 28.06
CA ARG A 13 -15.41 13.33 27.82
C ARG A 13 -15.68 13.01 26.35
N LEU A 14 -15.18 13.83 25.43
CA LEU A 14 -15.36 13.63 23.98
C LEU A 14 -14.66 12.36 23.51
N PHE A 15 -13.45 12.11 24.01
CA PHE A 15 -12.63 10.95 23.65
C PHE A 15 -12.73 9.77 24.65
N ARG A 16 -13.63 9.84 25.65
CA ARG A 16 -13.90 8.71 26.57
C ARG A 16 -14.48 7.51 25.84
N SER A 17 -15.19 7.76 24.75
CA SER A 17 -15.56 6.76 23.76
C SER A 17 -14.80 7.06 22.47
N ASN A 18 -14.25 6.03 21.83
CA ASN A 18 -13.53 6.13 20.55
C ASN A 18 -14.39 6.62 19.36
N ILE A 19 -15.67 6.93 19.61
CA ILE A 19 -16.65 7.38 18.64
C ILE A 19 -17.11 8.78 19.04
N VAL A 20 -16.98 9.73 18.12
CA VAL A 20 -17.53 11.07 18.27
C VAL A 20 -18.88 11.12 17.55
N ILE A 21 -19.95 11.30 18.31
CA ILE A 21 -21.32 11.39 17.79
C ILE A 21 -21.79 12.83 17.96
N ARG A 22 -22.18 13.47 16.87
CA ARG A 22 -22.82 14.80 16.88
C ARG A 22 -24.12 14.77 16.09
N LYS A 23 -25.05 15.62 16.50
CA LYS A 23 -26.34 15.78 15.85
C LYS A 23 -26.29 17.08 15.03
N THR A 24 -26.57 16.99 13.74
CA THR A 24 -26.68 18.15 12.84
C THR A 24 -27.97 18.92 13.14
N PRO A 25 -28.08 20.21 12.77
CA PRO A 25 -29.32 21.00 12.92
C PRO A 25 -30.54 20.35 12.25
N ASP A 26 -30.32 19.56 11.19
CA ASP A 26 -31.34 18.81 10.44
C ASP A 26 -31.74 17.46 11.09
N ASP A 27 -31.51 17.29 12.39
CA ASP A 27 -31.82 16.08 13.16
C ASP A 27 -31.02 14.81 12.76
N ARG A 28 -30.09 14.92 11.80
CA ARG A 28 -29.22 13.82 11.35
C ARG A 28 -28.11 13.55 12.38
N LEU A 29 -27.73 12.27 12.53
CA LEU A 29 -26.60 11.88 13.38
C LEU A 29 -25.36 11.70 12.51
N VAL A 30 -24.34 12.54 12.73
CA VAL A 30 -23.01 12.37 12.14
C VAL A 30 -22.15 11.62 13.14
N VAL A 31 -21.70 10.43 12.73
CA VAL A 31 -20.85 9.55 13.54
C VAL A 31 -19.50 9.48 12.85
N LYS A 32 -18.45 9.92 13.55
CA LYS A 32 -17.06 9.75 13.09
C LYS A 32 -16.38 8.77 14.04
N ASP A 33 -16.06 7.59 13.52
CA ASP A 33 -15.29 6.57 14.22
C ASP A 33 -13.81 6.87 14.02
N VAL A 34 -13.16 7.31 15.09
CA VAL A 34 -11.81 7.89 15.02
C VAL A 34 -10.74 6.79 15.01
N ASP A 35 -11.04 5.64 15.62
CA ASP A 35 -10.10 4.53 15.83
C ASP A 35 -10.53 3.26 15.05
N PHE A 36 -11.45 3.36 14.07
CA PHE A 36 -12.07 2.23 13.33
C PHE A 36 -12.60 1.10 14.23
N THR A 37 -13.04 1.44 15.43
CA THR A 37 -13.49 0.47 16.44
C THR A 37 -14.75 -0.30 16.05
N GLN A 38 -15.54 0.23 15.13
CA GLN A 38 -16.74 -0.44 14.61
C GLN A 38 -16.42 -1.43 13.48
N MET A 39 -15.31 -1.23 12.76
CA MET A 39 -14.92 -2.08 11.63
C MET A 39 -14.08 -3.28 12.07
N SER A 40 -13.34 -3.15 13.16
CA SER A 40 -12.60 -4.24 13.78
C SER A 40 -13.45 -4.87 14.88
N LEU A 41 -13.75 -6.17 14.77
CA LEU A 41 -14.55 -6.99 15.71
C LEU A 41 -13.87 -7.10 17.10
N LEU A 42 -13.84 -6.00 17.84
CA LEU A 42 -12.87 -5.75 18.90
C LEU A 42 -13.24 -6.17 20.33
N SER A 43 -14.33 -6.90 20.59
CA SER A 43 -14.67 -7.25 21.98
C SER A 43 -14.45 -8.70 22.38
N ASN A 44 -14.31 -9.66 21.45
CA ASN A 44 -14.36 -11.08 21.81
C ASN A 44 -13.34 -12.02 21.15
N PHE A 45 -12.51 -11.56 20.22
CA PHE A 45 -11.37 -12.36 19.78
C PHE A 45 -10.19 -12.10 20.70
N ILE A 46 -10.21 -12.80 21.85
CA ILE A 46 -9.02 -13.00 22.68
C ILE A 46 -8.01 -13.78 21.84
N ASP A 47 -7.22 -13.00 21.13
CA ASP A 47 -5.83 -13.21 20.73
C ASP A 47 -5.29 -14.65 20.87
N ARG A 48 -5.07 -15.29 19.71
CA ARG A 48 -4.42 -16.60 19.66
C ARG A 48 -2.99 -16.52 20.18
N TYR A 49 -2.32 -15.39 20.03
CA TYR A 49 -0.90 -15.25 20.37
C TYR A 49 -0.68 -15.16 21.88
N THR A 50 -1.40 -14.30 22.60
CA THR A 50 -1.35 -14.30 24.09
C THR A 50 -1.82 -15.62 24.71
N ARG A 51 -2.77 -16.34 24.12
CA ARG A 51 -3.15 -17.69 24.58
C ARG A 51 -2.08 -18.75 24.34
N LEU A 52 -1.26 -18.59 23.29
CA LEU A 52 -0.21 -19.54 22.94
C LEU A 52 1.08 -19.30 23.74
N MET A 53 1.37 -18.03 24.06
CA MET A 53 2.50 -17.64 24.90
C MET A 53 2.22 -17.78 26.40
N ASN A 54 0.95 -17.88 26.81
CA ASN A 54 0.58 -18.08 28.20
C ASN A 54 0.25 -19.55 28.49
N THR A 55 1.18 -20.26 29.12
CA THR A 55 0.99 -21.63 29.63
C THR A 55 0.27 -21.66 31.00
N GLY A 56 -0.02 -20.51 31.61
CA GLY A 56 -0.62 -20.40 32.93
C GLY A 56 -2.14 -20.21 32.90
N TRP A 57 -2.88 -21.17 33.46
CA TRP A 57 -4.33 -21.07 33.75
C TRP A 57 -4.62 -20.12 34.93
N GLY A 58 -4.04 -18.92 34.94
CA GLY A 58 -4.28 -17.92 35.98
C GLY A 58 -5.43 -16.99 35.61
N THR A 59 -6.56 -17.08 36.31
CA THR A 59 -7.75 -16.22 36.08
C THR A 59 -7.68 -14.86 36.80
N GLY A 60 -6.58 -14.57 37.51
CA GLY A 60 -6.42 -13.36 38.33
C GLY A 60 -5.93 -12.14 37.54
N TYR A 61 -6.20 -10.93 38.06
CA TYR A 61 -5.71 -9.64 37.54
C TYR A 61 -4.18 -9.65 37.30
N ALA A 62 -3.42 -10.27 38.20
CA ALA A 62 -1.97 -10.43 38.08
C ALA A 62 -1.56 -11.28 36.85
N ALA A 63 -2.34 -12.28 36.47
CA ALA A 63 -2.05 -13.09 35.27
C ALA A 63 -2.32 -12.33 33.98
N LYS A 64 -3.36 -11.45 33.97
CA LYS A 64 -3.61 -10.53 32.85
C LYS A 64 -2.50 -9.49 32.71
N GLN A 65 -1.98 -8.98 33.82
CA GLN A 65 -0.87 -8.02 33.82
C GLN A 65 0.46 -8.67 33.37
N ASN A 66 0.72 -9.91 33.81
CA ASN A 66 1.87 -10.69 33.34
C ASN A 66 1.78 -10.99 31.84
N ALA A 67 0.59 -11.31 31.31
CA ALA A 67 0.40 -11.54 29.87
C ALA A 67 0.64 -10.27 29.03
N LYS A 68 0.19 -9.10 29.52
CA LYS A 68 0.49 -7.80 28.90
C LYS A 68 2.00 -7.52 28.88
N ASN A 69 2.68 -7.70 30.01
CA ASN A 69 4.12 -7.49 30.08
C ASN A 69 4.91 -8.45 29.16
N ALA A 70 4.50 -9.72 29.08
CA ALA A 70 5.12 -10.68 28.17
C ALA A 70 4.94 -10.30 26.69
N TYR A 71 3.77 -9.75 26.34
CA TYR A 71 3.51 -9.23 25.00
C TYR A 71 4.40 -8.02 24.67
N GLU A 72 4.57 -7.08 25.60
CA GLU A 72 5.46 -5.93 25.40
C GLU A 72 6.92 -6.34 25.23
N VAL A 73 7.40 -7.33 26.00
CA VAL A 73 8.76 -7.86 25.83
C VAL A 73 8.93 -8.49 24.44
N ALA A 74 7.97 -9.32 24.01
CA ALA A 74 8.01 -9.90 22.67
C ALA A 74 8.00 -8.80 21.59
N ARG A 75 7.19 -7.76 21.75
CA ARG A 75 7.12 -6.61 20.83
C ARG A 75 8.45 -5.86 20.72
N GLN A 76 9.16 -5.63 21.82
CA GLN A 76 10.49 -5.03 21.79
C GLN A 76 11.50 -5.89 21.03
N GLU A 77 11.44 -7.22 21.16
CA GLU A 77 12.26 -8.14 20.35
C GLU A 77 11.91 -8.06 18.85
N LEU A 78 10.63 -7.91 18.51
CA LEU A 78 10.18 -7.69 17.13
C LEU A 78 10.76 -6.42 16.54
N PHE A 79 10.72 -5.32 17.28
CA PHE A 79 11.23 -4.04 16.84
C PHE A 79 12.74 -4.07 16.62
N ARG A 80 13.48 -4.79 17.48
CA ARG A 80 14.92 -5.04 17.25
C ARG A 80 15.16 -5.78 15.94
N ASP A 81 14.38 -6.81 15.65
CA ASP A 81 14.51 -7.55 14.39
C ASP A 81 14.19 -6.66 13.18
N TYR A 82 13.16 -5.79 13.26
CA TYR A 82 12.84 -4.84 12.19
C TYR A 82 13.93 -3.79 11.96
N GLU A 83 14.62 -3.35 13.01
CA GLU A 83 15.77 -2.45 12.89
C GLU A 83 16.92 -3.11 12.12
N LEU A 84 17.21 -4.38 12.42
CA LEU A 84 18.23 -5.14 11.69
C LEU A 84 17.82 -5.41 10.24
N MET A 85 16.53 -5.60 9.99
CA MET A 85 15.99 -5.75 8.63
C MET A 85 16.13 -4.45 7.81
N ASP A 86 15.93 -3.28 8.41
CA ASP A 86 16.13 -1.99 7.74
C ASP A 86 17.60 -1.75 7.35
N GLY A 87 18.54 -2.49 7.95
CA GLY A 87 19.95 -2.49 7.53
C GLY A 87 20.18 -3.17 6.16
N ASP A 88 19.24 -3.98 5.68
CA ASP A 88 19.30 -4.58 4.34
C ASP A 88 18.85 -3.54 3.28
N PRO A 89 19.70 -3.22 2.29
CA PRO A 89 19.37 -2.24 1.25
C PRO A 89 18.04 -2.52 0.52
N ILE A 90 17.70 -3.79 0.28
CA ILE A 90 16.44 -4.15 -0.41
C ILE A 90 15.23 -3.74 0.43
N ILE A 91 15.32 -3.96 1.74
CA ILE A 91 14.24 -3.65 2.68
C ILE A 91 14.18 -2.15 2.97
N SER A 92 15.32 -1.48 3.10
CA SER A 92 15.37 -0.01 3.25
C SER A 92 14.70 0.67 2.05
N SER A 93 15.11 0.31 0.82
CA SER A 93 14.50 0.88 -0.40
C SER A 93 13.01 0.57 -0.48
N ALA A 94 12.58 -0.61 -0.02
CA ALA A 94 11.16 -0.95 0.04
C ALA A 94 10.36 -0.03 0.99
N LEU A 95 10.91 0.29 2.17
CA LEU A 95 10.29 1.20 3.11
C LEU A 95 10.24 2.65 2.59
N ASP A 96 11.29 3.07 1.90
CA ASP A 96 11.35 4.39 1.28
C ASP A 96 10.29 4.52 0.17
N VAL A 97 10.16 3.51 -0.69
CA VAL A 97 9.12 3.45 -1.75
C VAL A 97 7.71 3.52 -1.16
N TYR A 98 7.40 2.82 -0.06
CA TYR A 98 6.07 2.99 0.57
C TYR A 98 5.83 4.42 1.05
N SER A 99 6.88 5.09 1.52
CA SER A 99 6.78 6.42 2.08
C SER A 99 6.59 7.44 0.96
N ASP A 100 7.42 7.37 -0.08
CA ASP A 100 7.37 8.24 -1.26
C ASP A 100 6.01 8.16 -1.96
N GLU A 101 5.50 6.95 -2.19
CA GLU A 101 4.25 6.72 -2.92
C GLU A 101 3.01 7.14 -2.12
N CYS A 102 3.10 7.23 -0.80
CA CYS A 102 1.99 7.75 -0.01
C CYS A 102 1.98 9.29 0.07
N THR A 103 3.14 9.95 -0.11
CA THR A 103 3.33 11.39 0.10
C THR A 103 3.51 12.15 -1.22
N ILE A 104 2.92 11.67 -2.31
CA ILE A 104 3.00 12.33 -3.61
C ILE A 104 2.26 13.67 -3.59
N ASP A 105 2.83 14.68 -4.25
CA ASP A 105 2.22 15.99 -4.35
C ASP A 105 1.03 15.99 -5.31
N ASN A 106 0.01 16.79 -5.00
CA ASN A 106 -1.06 17.07 -5.95
C ASN A 106 -0.56 18.01 -7.07
N ILE A 107 -1.39 18.23 -8.10
CA ILE A 107 -1.16 19.22 -9.17
C ILE A 107 -0.89 20.63 -8.59
N GLU A 108 -1.48 20.92 -7.42
CA GLU A 108 -1.32 22.18 -6.69
C GLU A 108 -0.06 22.22 -5.79
N GLY A 109 0.76 21.16 -5.78
CA GLY A 109 1.94 21.04 -4.92
C GLY A 109 1.63 20.74 -3.45
N GLN A 110 0.44 20.22 -3.16
CA GLN A 110 -0.04 19.93 -1.80
C GLN A 110 -0.20 18.43 -1.60
N ILE A 111 0.37 17.87 -0.52
CA ILE A 111 0.24 16.44 -0.18
C ILE A 111 -1.17 16.12 0.37
N LEU A 112 -1.70 17.01 1.22
CA LEU A 112 -2.99 16.83 1.88
C LEU A 112 -4.02 17.81 1.32
N SER A 113 -5.09 17.28 0.74
CA SER A 113 -6.24 18.06 0.28
C SER A 113 -7.32 18.15 1.36
N ILE A 114 -7.78 19.37 1.64
CA ILE A 114 -8.80 19.66 2.66
C ILE A 114 -10.10 20.07 1.96
N LYS A 115 -11.10 19.18 1.96
CA LYS A 115 -12.43 19.45 1.42
C LYS A 115 -13.36 19.90 2.54
N THR A 116 -13.83 21.14 2.47
CA THR A 116 -14.81 21.71 3.40
C THR A 116 -15.53 22.87 2.73
N ASP A 117 -16.80 23.06 3.07
CA ASP A 117 -17.61 24.18 2.58
C ASP A 117 -17.31 25.47 3.38
N ASN A 118 -16.74 25.34 4.58
CA ASN A 118 -16.45 26.46 5.46
C ASN A 118 -15.01 27.00 5.30
N SER A 119 -14.90 28.19 4.71
CA SER A 119 -13.61 28.88 4.50
C SER A 119 -12.82 29.12 5.79
N LYS A 120 -13.47 29.31 6.95
CA LYS A 120 -12.77 29.50 8.23
C LYS A 120 -12.09 28.21 8.69
N VAL A 121 -12.81 27.09 8.64
CA VAL A 121 -12.28 25.77 9.00
C VAL A 121 -11.13 25.40 8.07
N HIS A 122 -11.28 25.66 6.76
CA HIS A 122 -10.20 25.44 5.80
C HIS A 122 -8.91 26.17 6.18
N LYS A 123 -8.97 27.47 6.50
CA LYS A 123 -7.79 28.26 6.87
C LYS A 123 -7.12 27.77 8.15
N ILE A 124 -7.92 27.38 9.14
CA ILE A 124 -7.41 26.86 10.42
C ILE A 124 -6.73 25.52 10.22
N LEU A 125 -7.36 24.61 9.49
CA LEU A 125 -6.78 23.30 9.20
C LEU A 125 -5.53 23.42 8.33
N HIS A 126 -5.54 24.32 7.34
CA HIS A 126 -4.35 24.60 6.54
C HIS A 126 -3.18 25.08 7.40
N ASN A 127 -3.44 26.00 8.35
CA ASN A 127 -2.41 26.45 9.30
C ASN A 127 -1.91 25.31 10.21
N LEU A 128 -2.81 24.46 10.72
CA LEU A 128 -2.44 23.30 11.53
C LEU A 128 -1.55 22.32 10.74
N PHE A 129 -1.93 21.98 9.51
CA PHE A 129 -1.27 20.93 8.73
C PHE A 129 0.05 21.40 8.10
N TYR A 130 0.10 22.61 7.55
CA TYR A 130 1.27 23.12 6.85
C TYR A 130 2.20 23.96 7.75
N ASP A 131 1.67 24.83 8.61
CA ASP A 131 2.52 25.73 9.42
C ASP A 131 2.96 25.10 10.74
N ILE A 132 2.03 24.44 11.46
CA ILE A 132 2.31 23.87 12.79
C ILE A 132 2.96 22.50 12.67
N MET A 133 2.30 21.61 11.92
CA MET A 133 2.72 20.22 11.81
C MET A 133 3.80 20.01 10.73
N ASN A 134 3.87 20.90 9.75
CA ASN A 134 4.74 20.80 8.58
C ASN A 134 4.69 19.40 7.95
N ILE A 135 3.49 19.02 7.49
CA ILE A 135 3.22 17.71 6.90
C ILE A 135 4.14 17.41 5.70
N GLU A 136 4.50 18.43 4.92
CA GLU A 136 5.34 18.27 3.72
C GLU A 136 6.67 17.57 4.04
N PHE A 137 7.30 17.93 5.16
CA PHE A 137 8.55 17.33 5.57
C PHE A 137 8.39 16.15 6.55
N ASN A 138 7.48 16.28 7.52
CA ASN A 138 7.41 15.33 8.63
C ASN A 138 6.63 14.05 8.31
N LEU A 139 5.63 14.12 7.42
CA LEU A 139 4.74 12.98 7.15
C LEU A 139 5.51 11.78 6.57
N TRP A 140 6.50 12.04 5.73
CA TRP A 140 7.36 11.00 5.15
C TRP A 140 8.05 10.18 6.24
N SER A 141 8.65 10.84 7.24
CA SER A 141 9.32 10.15 8.35
C SER A 141 8.36 9.36 9.23
N TRP A 142 7.17 9.90 9.50
CA TRP A 142 6.16 9.22 10.32
C TRP A 142 5.60 7.98 9.65
N LEU A 143 5.41 8.05 8.34
CA LEU A 143 4.94 6.92 7.55
C LEU A 143 6.02 5.85 7.39
N ARG A 144 7.29 6.24 7.23
CA ARG A 144 8.41 5.29 7.23
C ARG A 144 8.46 4.53 8.55
N ASN A 145 8.31 5.23 9.68
CA ASN A 145 8.22 4.59 10.99
C ASN A 145 6.96 3.71 11.13
N LEU A 146 5.82 4.14 10.58
CA LEU A 146 4.56 3.40 10.64
C LEU A 146 4.66 2.08 9.87
N THR A 147 5.28 2.09 8.70
CA THR A 147 5.47 0.88 7.88
C THR A 147 6.52 -0.05 8.49
N LYS A 148 7.60 0.50 9.04
CA LYS A 148 8.67 -0.25 9.73
C LYS A 148 8.20 -0.94 11.01
N TYR A 149 7.58 -0.20 11.92
CA TYR A 149 7.19 -0.73 13.24
C TYR A 149 5.75 -1.24 13.29
N GLY A 150 4.88 -0.77 12.39
CA GLY A 150 3.43 -0.98 12.44
C GLY A 150 2.70 0.08 13.28
N ASP A 151 3.43 0.81 14.12
CA ASP A 151 2.94 1.87 14.99
C ASP A 151 3.81 3.12 14.88
N THR A 152 3.18 4.30 14.89
CA THR A 152 3.84 5.59 15.13
C THR A 152 3.05 6.39 16.15
N TYR A 153 3.74 7.05 17.08
CA TYR A 153 3.13 7.85 18.14
C TYR A 153 3.56 9.30 18.02
N LEU A 154 2.60 10.22 18.09
CA LEU A 154 2.86 11.65 18.15
C LEU A 154 2.22 12.22 19.42
N LEU A 155 3.01 12.88 20.24
CA LEU A 155 2.53 13.67 21.38
C LEU A 155 2.09 15.04 20.88
N LEU A 156 0.86 15.43 21.20
CA LEU A 156 0.25 16.69 20.83
C LEU A 156 0.38 17.66 22.01
N ASP A 157 1.15 18.73 21.84
CA ASP A 157 1.25 19.80 22.83
C ASP A 157 0.05 20.75 22.67
N ILE A 158 -0.97 20.53 23.50
CA ILE A 158 -2.25 21.26 23.45
C ILE A 158 -2.23 22.41 24.45
N VAL A 159 -2.52 23.62 23.97
CA VAL A 159 -2.70 24.81 24.80
C VAL A 159 -4.11 25.35 24.62
N ASP A 160 -4.73 25.72 25.75
CA ASP A 160 -6.08 26.27 25.77
C ASP A 160 -6.21 27.49 24.83
N LYS A 161 -7.33 27.56 24.09
CA LYS A 161 -7.68 28.58 23.07
C LYS A 161 -6.83 28.62 21.80
N TYR A 162 -5.53 28.30 21.87
CA TYR A 162 -4.65 28.32 20.71
C TYR A 162 -4.73 27.02 19.90
N GLY A 163 -5.01 25.90 20.58
CA GLY A 163 -5.05 24.58 19.97
C GLY A 163 -3.72 23.84 20.14
N ILE A 164 -3.41 22.99 19.18
CA ILE A 164 -2.14 22.27 19.10
C ILE A 164 -1.06 23.25 18.67
N ILE A 165 0.00 23.42 19.47
CA ILE A 165 1.12 24.33 19.16
C ILE A 165 2.29 23.59 18.54
N ASN A 166 2.52 22.36 18.98
CA ASN A 166 3.66 21.56 18.56
C ASN A 166 3.33 20.08 18.63
N ILE A 167 4.10 19.29 17.88
CA ILE A 167 3.95 17.85 17.81
C ILE A 167 5.32 17.21 18.00
N LYS A 168 5.44 16.33 18.99
CA LYS A 168 6.69 15.62 19.31
C LYS A 168 6.53 14.14 18.93
N PRO A 169 7.33 13.60 18.00
CA PRO A 169 7.31 12.17 17.73
C PRO A 169 7.84 11.41 18.95
N LEU A 170 7.13 10.35 19.33
CA LEU A 170 7.51 9.44 20.40
C LEU A 170 8.00 8.13 19.82
N SER A 171 9.00 7.55 20.50
CA SER A 171 9.56 6.27 20.16
C SER A 171 8.55 5.14 20.46
N PRO A 172 8.27 4.22 19.52
CA PRO A 172 7.40 3.07 19.77
C PRO A 172 7.87 2.15 20.90
N TYR A 173 9.16 2.20 21.25
CA TYR A 173 9.75 1.42 22.35
C TYR A 173 9.33 1.91 23.74
N ASP A 174 9.03 3.20 23.85
CA ASP A 174 8.79 3.87 25.14
C ASP A 174 7.30 4.01 25.46
N VAL A 175 6.41 3.80 24.49
CA VAL A 175 4.97 4.00 24.65
C VAL A 175 4.23 2.67 24.84
N ILE A 176 3.51 2.56 25.97
CA ILE A 176 2.59 1.47 26.26
C ILE A 176 1.16 1.98 26.16
N ARG A 177 0.31 1.27 25.39
CA ARG A 177 -1.13 1.52 25.32
C ARG A 177 -1.85 0.74 26.43
N LEU A 178 -2.52 1.47 27.32
CA LEU A 178 -3.33 0.93 28.40
C LEU A 178 -4.80 0.85 27.95
N GLU A 179 -5.26 -0.36 27.64
CA GLU A 179 -6.68 -0.70 27.46
C GLU A 179 -7.14 -1.65 28.58
N ASP A 180 -8.43 -1.61 28.96
CA ASP A 180 -9.01 -2.45 30.01
C ASP A 180 -8.26 -2.40 31.36
N HIS A 181 -7.58 -1.29 31.69
CA HIS A 181 -6.84 -1.16 32.94
C HIS A 181 -7.74 -0.81 34.13
N ASP A 182 -8.77 0.03 33.93
CA ASP A 182 -9.71 0.41 34.99
C ASP A 182 -10.97 -0.50 34.95
N PRO A 183 -11.26 -1.29 35.99
CA PRO A 183 -12.48 -2.09 36.09
C PRO A 183 -13.76 -1.27 36.01
N SER A 184 -13.71 0.02 36.34
CA SER A 184 -14.87 0.93 36.31
C SER A 184 -15.19 1.42 34.90
N ASN A 185 -14.19 1.45 34.00
CA ASN A 185 -14.31 1.96 32.63
C ASN A 185 -13.46 1.12 31.65
N PRO A 186 -13.96 -0.04 31.19
CA PRO A 186 -13.18 -0.93 30.31
C PRO A 186 -12.81 -0.28 28.98
N LYS A 187 -13.63 0.64 28.46
CA LYS A 187 -13.39 1.32 27.17
C LYS A 187 -12.38 2.48 27.23
N LEU A 188 -11.85 2.80 28.40
CA LEU A 188 -10.89 3.89 28.54
C LEU A 188 -9.54 3.47 27.94
N VAL A 189 -9.04 4.28 27.01
CA VAL A 189 -7.71 4.13 26.41
C VAL A 189 -6.82 5.24 26.95
N GLN A 190 -5.69 4.87 27.55
CA GLN A 190 -4.65 5.78 28.01
C GLN A 190 -3.29 5.31 27.51
N TYR A 191 -2.30 6.18 27.57
CA TYR A 191 -0.93 5.85 27.17
C TYR A 191 0.03 6.11 28.32
N GLU A 192 0.95 5.18 28.55
CA GLU A 192 2.00 5.31 29.54
C GLU A 192 3.33 5.44 28.82
N LEU A 193 4.07 6.51 29.14
CA LEU A 193 5.41 6.72 28.59
C LEU A 193 6.46 6.26 29.61
N ILE A 194 7.27 5.28 29.20
CA ILE A 194 8.39 4.74 29.95
C ILE A 194 9.60 5.65 29.72
N GLY A 195 10.37 5.92 30.77
CA GLY A 195 11.67 6.60 30.64
C GLY A 195 11.62 8.14 30.56
N GLU A 196 10.46 8.76 30.32
CA GLU A 196 10.30 10.21 30.54
C GLU A 196 10.12 10.47 32.05
N SER A 197 11.24 10.41 32.77
CA SER A 197 11.31 10.90 34.14
C SER A 197 10.99 12.39 34.15
N GLY A 198 9.79 12.75 34.61
CA GLY A 198 9.59 14.08 35.16
C GLY A 198 10.70 14.33 36.19
N ILE A 199 11.44 15.41 36.03
CA ILE A 199 12.48 15.82 36.97
C ILE A 199 11.79 16.23 38.29
N GLU A 200 11.34 15.26 39.07
CA GLU A 200 11.02 15.43 40.48
C GLU A 200 12.20 14.86 41.26
N MET A 201 13.18 15.71 41.48
CA MET A 201 14.46 15.45 42.15
C MET A 201 14.31 15.21 43.67
N SER A 202 13.25 14.52 44.13
CA SER A 202 12.96 14.42 45.57
C SER A 202 12.52 13.06 46.09
N THR A 203 12.07 12.09 45.28
CA THR A 203 11.74 10.75 45.82
C THR A 203 11.93 9.64 44.80
N SER A 204 12.62 8.58 45.21
CA SER A 204 13.07 7.39 44.45
C SER A 204 11.96 6.49 43.85
N LYS A 205 10.86 7.06 43.35
CA LYS A 205 9.86 6.35 42.54
C LYS A 205 9.78 7.03 41.19
N VAL A 206 10.46 6.46 40.20
CA VAL A 206 10.22 6.75 38.78
C VAL A 206 8.74 6.44 38.53
N ARG A 207 7.90 7.48 38.43
CA ARG A 207 6.51 7.33 38.01
C ARG A 207 6.48 7.60 36.52
N ASN A 208 6.05 6.61 35.75
CA ASN A 208 5.76 6.78 34.35
C ASN A 208 4.61 7.78 34.19
N LYS A 209 4.71 8.67 33.23
CA LYS A 209 3.69 9.69 32.96
C LYS A 209 2.58 9.06 32.10
N VAL A 210 1.34 9.24 32.53
CA VAL A 210 0.16 8.77 31.81
C VAL A 210 -0.44 9.94 31.03
N TYR A 211 -0.73 9.70 29.77
CA TYR A 211 -1.34 10.62 28.83
C TYR A 211 -2.72 10.11 28.42
N GLU A 212 -3.64 11.04 28.16
CA GLU A 212 -4.99 10.73 27.69
C GLU A 212 -5.03 10.46 26.17
N ASN A 213 -6.08 9.78 25.69
CA ASN A 213 -6.20 9.41 24.26
C ASN A 213 -6.19 10.61 23.29
N TYR A 214 -6.56 11.80 23.75
CA TYR A 214 -6.55 13.00 22.91
C TYR A 214 -5.18 13.70 22.85
N GLU A 215 -4.26 13.36 23.77
CA GLU A 215 -2.91 13.95 23.85
C GLU A 215 -1.91 13.18 22.98
N ILE A 216 -2.23 11.94 22.61
CA ILE A 216 -1.40 11.11 21.74
C ILE A 216 -2.19 10.71 20.49
N ALA A 217 -1.66 11.06 19.32
CA ALA A 217 -2.07 10.48 18.05
C ALA A 217 -1.30 9.18 17.83
N HIS A 218 -2.03 8.09 17.55
CA HIS A 218 -1.47 6.75 17.49
C HIS A 218 -1.84 6.10 16.16
N PHE A 219 -0.92 6.21 15.21
CA PHE A 219 -1.03 5.61 13.90
C PHE A 219 -0.81 4.10 14.01
N ARG A 220 -1.78 3.29 13.57
CA ARG A 220 -1.75 1.83 13.68
C ARG A 220 -2.08 1.13 12.38
N LEU A 221 -1.22 0.21 11.96
CA LEU A 221 -1.53 -0.68 10.86
C LEU A 221 -2.42 -1.87 11.27
N LEU A 222 -3.74 -1.66 11.28
CA LEU A 222 -4.75 -2.66 11.64
C LEU A 222 -4.99 -3.69 10.51
N SER A 223 -4.01 -4.57 10.29
CA SER A 223 -4.11 -5.63 9.28
C SER A 223 -4.40 -7.02 9.85
N ASP A 224 -4.09 -7.27 11.12
CA ASP A 224 -4.19 -8.59 11.76
C ASP A 224 -4.67 -8.44 13.20
N ALA A 225 -5.61 -9.30 13.60
CA ALA A 225 -6.20 -9.29 14.94
C ALA A 225 -5.22 -9.75 16.03
N ASN A 226 -4.17 -10.49 15.67
CA ASN A 226 -3.20 -11.00 16.65
C ASN A 226 -2.29 -9.91 17.24
N PHE A 227 -2.19 -8.75 16.59
CA PHE A 227 -1.35 -7.64 17.06
C PHE A 227 -2.14 -6.60 17.85
N LEU A 228 -3.46 -6.74 17.94
CA LEU A 228 -4.32 -5.85 18.72
C LEU A 228 -3.88 -5.85 20.20
N PRO A 229 -3.71 -4.69 20.83
CA PRO A 229 -4.21 -3.36 20.45
C PRO A 229 -3.30 -2.53 19.53
N TYR A 230 -2.17 -3.09 19.10
CA TYR A 230 -1.17 -2.46 18.25
C TYR A 230 -1.31 -2.82 16.77
N GLY A 231 -0.58 -2.11 15.93
CA GLY A 231 -0.45 -2.37 14.50
C GLY A 231 0.56 -3.46 14.19
N LYS A 232 0.47 -4.01 12.98
CA LYS A 232 1.40 -5.00 12.44
C LYS A 232 2.37 -4.33 11.47
N SER A 233 3.67 -4.52 11.64
CA SER A 233 4.68 -4.08 10.65
C SER A 233 4.47 -4.73 9.28
N THR A 234 4.77 -4.00 8.19
CA THR A 234 4.79 -4.57 6.84
C THR A 234 5.89 -5.63 6.68
N LEU A 235 6.96 -5.53 7.47
CA LEU A 235 8.13 -6.41 7.47
C LEU A 235 7.87 -7.76 8.15
N GLU A 236 6.82 -7.90 8.95
CA GLU A 236 6.55 -9.13 9.71
C GLU A 236 6.39 -10.35 8.79
N GLY A 237 5.81 -10.17 7.60
CA GLY A 237 5.71 -11.22 6.60
C GLY A 237 7.05 -11.63 5.98
N ALA A 238 7.98 -10.68 5.90
CA ALA A 238 9.31 -10.83 5.30
C ALA A 238 10.35 -11.37 6.29
N ARG A 239 10.18 -11.17 7.61
CA ARG A 239 11.18 -11.50 8.64
C ARG A 239 11.75 -12.92 8.55
N ARG A 240 10.89 -13.92 8.36
CA ARG A 240 11.35 -15.32 8.25
C ARG A 240 12.21 -15.54 7.00
N VAL A 241 11.81 -14.93 5.88
CA VAL A 241 12.51 -15.07 4.59
C VAL A 241 13.84 -14.33 4.64
N TRP A 242 13.88 -13.13 5.22
CA TRP A 242 15.10 -12.36 5.44
C TRP A 242 16.14 -13.15 6.25
N LYS A 243 15.77 -13.74 7.40
CA LYS A 243 16.69 -14.59 8.18
C LYS A 243 17.23 -15.78 7.39
N GLN A 244 16.40 -16.36 6.51
CA GLN A 244 16.83 -17.47 5.64
C GLN A 244 17.77 -16.99 4.53
N LEU A 245 17.50 -15.81 3.96
CA LEU A 245 18.33 -15.21 2.92
C LEU A 245 19.72 -14.86 3.46
N THR A 246 19.81 -14.12 4.57
CA THR A 246 21.10 -13.75 5.17
C THR A 246 21.92 -14.99 5.54
N LEU A 247 21.28 -16.02 6.13
CA LEU A 247 21.96 -17.28 6.45
C LEU A 247 22.51 -17.97 5.20
N MET A 248 21.77 -17.90 4.07
CA MET A 248 22.19 -18.55 2.83
C MET A 248 23.26 -17.78 2.08
N GLU A 249 23.22 -16.45 2.12
CA GLU A 249 24.29 -15.59 1.61
C GLU A 249 25.60 -15.86 2.36
N ASP A 250 25.56 -15.87 3.69
CA ASP A 250 26.72 -16.19 4.54
C ASP A 250 27.23 -17.62 4.29
N ALA A 251 26.32 -18.60 4.23
CA ALA A 251 26.68 -19.98 3.97
C ALA A 251 27.30 -20.15 2.57
N MET A 252 26.81 -19.43 1.56
CA MET A 252 27.40 -19.44 0.22
C MET A 252 28.80 -18.86 0.23
N LEU A 253 29.02 -17.73 0.92
CA LEU A 253 30.35 -17.13 1.05
C LEU A 253 31.33 -18.07 1.74
N ILE A 254 30.93 -18.69 2.86
CA ILE A 254 31.75 -19.68 3.57
C ILE A 254 32.05 -20.88 2.67
N HIS A 255 31.04 -21.41 1.98
CA HIS A 255 31.20 -22.54 1.07
C HIS A 255 32.16 -22.23 -0.07
N ARG A 256 32.08 -21.03 -0.65
CA ARG A 256 33.01 -20.54 -1.68
C ARG A 256 34.41 -20.36 -1.13
N ILE A 257 34.59 -19.75 0.05
CA ILE A 257 35.92 -19.55 0.67
C ILE A 257 36.58 -20.90 1.01
N MET A 258 35.83 -21.82 1.61
CA MET A 258 36.36 -23.13 2.04
C MET A 258 36.73 -24.04 0.86
N ARG A 259 36.04 -23.92 -0.28
CA ARG A 259 36.27 -24.74 -1.48
C ARG A 259 36.97 -24.01 -2.62
N ALA A 260 37.30 -22.73 -2.46
CA ALA A 260 38.10 -21.95 -3.40
C ALA A 260 39.52 -22.51 -3.58
N PRO A 261 40.26 -22.90 -2.52
CA PRO A 261 41.55 -23.52 -2.73
C PRO A 261 41.37 -24.94 -3.26
N GLU A 262 42.04 -25.24 -4.36
CA GLU A 262 42.20 -26.62 -4.81
C GLU A 262 42.96 -27.40 -3.75
N LYS A 263 42.42 -28.56 -3.37
CA LYS A 263 43.08 -29.45 -2.42
C LYS A 263 43.86 -30.48 -3.21
N ARG A 264 45.12 -30.69 -2.86
CA ARG A 264 45.99 -31.66 -3.55
C ARG A 264 46.31 -32.80 -2.61
N ILE A 265 46.24 -34.01 -3.14
CA ILE A 265 46.65 -35.24 -2.46
C ILE A 265 47.94 -35.70 -3.10
N PHE A 266 49.04 -35.56 -2.36
CA PHE A 266 50.34 -36.09 -2.74
C PHE A 266 50.45 -37.53 -2.24
N LYS A 267 50.32 -38.49 -3.16
CA LYS A 267 50.66 -39.89 -2.89
C LYS A 267 52.16 -40.02 -3.05
N ILE A 268 52.85 -40.43 -1.99
CA ILE A 268 54.30 -40.59 -1.97
C ILE A 268 54.61 -42.06 -1.76
N ASP A 269 55.34 -42.65 -2.71
CA ASP A 269 55.85 -44.01 -2.55
C ASP A 269 56.97 -44.03 -1.51
N ILE A 270 56.76 -44.83 -0.47
CA ILE A 270 57.71 -45.00 0.64
C ILE A 270 58.66 -46.18 0.43
N GLY A 271 58.58 -46.87 -0.72
CA GLY A 271 59.49 -47.95 -1.09
C GLY A 271 59.62 -49.02 0.01
N ASN A 272 60.87 -49.42 0.31
CA ASN A 272 61.17 -50.42 1.34
C ASN A 272 61.60 -49.81 2.70
N ILE A 273 61.17 -48.58 3.00
CA ILE A 273 61.48 -47.95 4.30
C ILE A 273 60.75 -48.71 5.42
N PRO A 274 61.45 -49.06 6.53
CA PRO A 274 60.83 -49.74 7.66
C PRO A 274 59.69 -48.88 8.24
N PRO A 275 58.56 -49.48 8.68
CA PRO A 275 57.40 -48.72 9.18
C PRO A 275 57.73 -47.66 10.24
N ASN A 276 58.75 -47.90 11.06
CA ASN A 276 59.18 -47.00 12.13
C ASN A 276 59.84 -45.69 11.62
N GLU A 277 60.33 -45.67 10.38
CA GLU A 277 61.02 -44.52 9.78
C GLU A 277 60.17 -43.75 8.76
N VAL A 278 58.98 -44.27 8.45
CA VAL A 278 58.06 -43.67 7.46
C VAL A 278 57.67 -42.24 7.85
N ASP A 279 57.30 -42.01 9.11
CA ASP A 279 56.89 -40.67 9.57
C ASP A 279 58.04 -39.65 9.49
N ASN A 280 59.26 -40.08 9.82
CA ASN A 280 60.45 -39.23 9.73
C ASN A 280 60.81 -38.89 8.27
N PHE A 281 60.62 -39.85 7.36
CA PHE A 281 60.81 -39.63 5.92
C PHE A 281 59.76 -38.68 5.36
N MET A 282 58.48 -38.88 5.70
CA MET A 282 57.37 -38.01 5.29
C MET A 282 57.56 -36.58 5.81
N GLN A 283 57.95 -36.39 7.07
CA GLN A 283 58.23 -35.07 7.63
C GLN A 283 59.37 -34.34 6.89
N LYS A 284 60.43 -35.07 6.48
CA LYS A 284 61.52 -34.49 5.68
C LYS A 284 61.03 -34.02 4.30
N ILE A 285 60.19 -34.82 3.63
CA ILE A 285 59.62 -34.45 2.32
C ILE A 285 58.67 -33.26 2.46
N ILE A 286 57.76 -33.28 3.43
CA ILE A 286 56.82 -32.18 3.70
C ILE A 286 57.58 -30.87 3.96
N ASN A 287 58.63 -30.90 4.79
CA ASN A 287 59.43 -29.71 5.08
C ASN A 287 60.22 -29.19 3.87
N LYS A 288 60.62 -30.08 2.96
CA LYS A 288 61.28 -29.72 1.70
C LYS A 288 60.30 -29.09 0.70
N MET A 289 59.08 -29.61 0.62
CA MET A 289 58.03 -29.07 -0.26
C MET A 289 57.49 -27.72 0.22
N LYS A 290 57.41 -27.51 1.55
CA LYS A 290 56.97 -26.22 2.14
C LYS A 290 57.96 -25.06 1.95
N LYS A 291 59.22 -25.33 1.61
CA LYS A 291 60.31 -24.33 1.50
C LYS A 291 60.96 -24.41 0.13
N ILE A 292 60.45 -23.64 -0.84
CA ILE A 292 61.13 -23.47 -2.13
C ILE A 292 62.16 -22.32 -1.97
N PRO A 293 63.46 -22.57 -2.16
CA PRO A 293 64.45 -21.50 -2.15
C PRO A 293 64.30 -20.67 -3.43
N VAL A 294 63.90 -19.41 -3.29
CA VAL A 294 63.90 -18.43 -4.39
C VAL A 294 65.23 -17.69 -4.33
N ILE A 295 65.97 -17.68 -5.43
CA ILE A 295 67.20 -16.89 -5.58
C ILE A 295 66.77 -15.51 -6.05
N ASP A 296 67.09 -14.49 -5.28
CA ASP A 296 66.91 -13.10 -5.69
C ASP A 296 67.93 -12.78 -6.78
N GLN A 297 67.44 -12.43 -7.99
CA GLN A 297 68.30 -12.30 -9.19
C GLN A 297 69.26 -11.12 -9.10
N ASP A 298 68.92 -10.10 -8.30
CA ASP A 298 69.71 -8.86 -8.18
C ASP A 298 70.81 -8.95 -7.11
N THR A 299 70.56 -9.67 -6.01
CA THR A 299 71.49 -9.78 -4.87
C THR A 299 72.21 -11.12 -4.80
N GLY A 300 71.72 -12.16 -5.48
CA GLY A 300 72.28 -13.51 -5.44
C GLY A 300 72.17 -14.20 -4.07
N GLU A 301 71.50 -13.57 -3.10
CA GLU A 301 71.30 -14.11 -1.77
C GLU A 301 70.13 -15.12 -1.76
N TYR A 302 70.36 -16.25 -1.09
CA TYR A 302 69.32 -17.25 -0.86
C TYR A 302 68.33 -16.74 0.17
N ASN A 303 67.20 -16.20 -0.29
CA ASN A 303 66.14 -15.76 0.62
C ASN A 303 65.04 -16.83 0.72
N LEU A 304 64.97 -17.49 1.87
CA LEU A 304 63.93 -18.47 2.20
C LEU A 304 62.61 -17.75 2.52
N ARG A 305 61.96 -17.18 1.49
CA ARG A 305 60.59 -16.65 1.65
C ARG A 305 59.61 -17.83 1.78
N TYR A 306 58.64 -17.71 2.68
CA TYR A 306 57.60 -18.70 2.87
C TYR A 306 56.79 -18.84 1.56
N ASN A 307 56.64 -20.06 1.04
CA ASN A 307 55.88 -20.29 -0.18
C ASN A 307 54.41 -19.91 0.06
N ILE A 308 53.86 -18.99 -0.71
CA ILE A 308 52.46 -18.57 -0.62
C ILE A 308 51.52 -19.76 -0.95
N GLU A 309 51.96 -20.73 -1.75
CA GLU A 309 51.22 -21.96 -2.02
C GLU A 309 51.08 -22.87 -0.79
N SER A 310 51.92 -22.72 0.23
CA SER A 310 51.87 -23.47 1.51
C SER A 310 50.68 -23.06 2.39
N VAL A 311 49.89 -22.06 1.97
CA VAL A 311 48.63 -21.68 2.63
C VAL A 311 47.49 -22.63 2.25
N THR A 312 47.66 -23.46 1.21
CA THR A 312 46.70 -24.51 0.84
C THR A 312 46.85 -25.77 1.70
N GLU A 313 45.73 -26.41 2.04
CA GLU A 313 45.72 -27.68 2.77
C GLU A 313 46.10 -28.83 1.83
N ASP A 314 47.39 -29.09 1.70
CA ASP A 314 47.93 -30.24 0.98
C ASP A 314 47.94 -31.50 1.87
N TYR A 315 47.37 -32.60 1.37
CA TYR A 315 47.35 -33.90 2.05
C TYR A 315 48.49 -34.79 1.56
N PHE A 316 49.24 -35.40 2.47
CA PHE A 316 50.35 -36.29 2.14
C PHE A 316 50.02 -37.72 2.58
N LEU A 317 49.96 -38.66 1.63
CA LEU A 317 49.63 -40.06 1.89
C LEU A 317 50.82 -40.96 1.53
N PRO A 318 51.40 -41.72 2.49
CA PRO A 318 52.40 -42.72 2.18
C PRO A 318 51.73 -43.94 1.57
N VAL A 319 52.13 -44.32 0.35
CA VAL A 319 51.64 -45.53 -0.33
C VAL A 319 52.78 -46.52 -0.55
N ARG A 320 52.46 -47.82 -0.57
CA ARG A 320 53.39 -48.90 -0.91
C ARG A 320 52.87 -49.60 -2.16
N GLY A 321 53.53 -49.41 -3.29
CA GLY A 321 53.16 -50.01 -4.57
C GLY A 321 54.20 -49.68 -5.63
N GLY A 322 54.68 -50.69 -6.36
CA GLY A 322 55.84 -50.55 -7.24
C GLY A 322 55.68 -49.55 -8.38
N ASP A 323 56.80 -48.91 -8.74
CA ASP A 323 57.14 -48.02 -9.87
C ASP A 323 56.19 -46.88 -10.29
N SER A 324 54.92 -46.84 -9.84
CA SER A 324 53.99 -45.73 -10.09
C SER A 324 53.22 -45.27 -8.85
N GLY A 325 53.77 -45.45 -7.65
CA GLY A 325 53.09 -45.05 -6.40
C GLY A 325 53.06 -43.53 -6.15
N THR A 326 53.93 -42.75 -6.79
CA THR A 326 53.94 -41.29 -6.64
C THR A 326 53.02 -40.60 -7.66
N GLU A 327 51.87 -40.11 -7.21
CA GLU A 327 50.96 -39.33 -8.04
C GLU A 327 50.40 -38.13 -7.26
N ILE A 328 50.05 -37.06 -7.99
CA ILE A 328 49.39 -35.89 -7.45
C ILE A 328 47.95 -35.95 -7.93
N GLU A 329 47.02 -36.19 -7.01
CA GLU A 329 45.59 -36.15 -7.28
C GLU A 329 45.06 -34.79 -6.84
N THR A 330 44.57 -33.99 -7.78
CA THR A 330 43.92 -32.71 -7.47
C THR A 330 42.44 -32.95 -7.23
N LEU A 331 41.94 -32.55 -6.05
CA LEU A 331 40.52 -32.46 -5.80
C LEU A 331 40.04 -31.15 -6.44
N PRO A 332 39.15 -31.22 -7.43
CA PRO A 332 38.68 -30.01 -8.10
C PRO A 332 38.03 -29.08 -7.07
N GLY A 333 38.34 -27.79 -7.20
CA GLY A 333 37.67 -26.74 -6.46
C GLY A 333 36.18 -26.66 -6.82
N LEU A 334 35.47 -25.72 -6.19
CA LEU A 334 34.04 -25.55 -6.46
C LEU A 334 33.77 -25.13 -7.92
N THR A 335 32.89 -25.87 -8.61
CA THR A 335 32.27 -25.44 -9.87
C THR A 335 31.09 -24.50 -9.57
N ASN A 336 31.05 -23.32 -10.19
CA ASN A 336 30.21 -22.20 -9.78
C ASN A 336 28.73 -22.26 -10.26
N ASP A 337 28.27 -23.35 -10.86
CA ASP A 337 27.15 -23.26 -11.81
C ASP A 337 25.74 -23.25 -11.21
N ASN A 338 25.51 -23.72 -9.97
CA ASN A 338 24.13 -23.94 -9.46
C ASN A 338 23.79 -23.27 -8.11
N ALA A 339 24.69 -22.50 -7.49
CA ALA A 339 24.45 -21.97 -6.14
C ALA A 339 23.63 -20.66 -6.11
N ILE A 340 23.43 -20.01 -7.25
CA ILE A 340 22.80 -18.68 -7.33
C ILE A 340 21.27 -18.79 -7.36
N ASP A 341 20.72 -19.86 -7.95
CA ASP A 341 19.27 -20.05 -8.14
C ASP A 341 18.49 -20.13 -6.82
N ASP A 342 19.07 -20.77 -5.80
CA ASP A 342 18.45 -20.90 -4.47
C ASP A 342 18.35 -19.54 -3.76
N ILE A 343 19.38 -18.70 -3.90
CA ILE A 343 19.40 -17.33 -3.37
C ILE A 343 18.39 -16.47 -4.12
N GLU A 344 18.33 -16.61 -5.45
CA GLU A 344 17.37 -15.87 -6.26
C GLU A 344 15.91 -16.22 -5.88
N TYR A 345 15.62 -17.50 -5.60
CA TYR A 345 14.31 -17.91 -5.10
C TYR A 345 13.96 -17.22 -3.77
N LEU A 346 14.88 -17.19 -2.81
CA LEU A 346 14.66 -16.53 -1.52
C LEU A 346 14.50 -15.02 -1.67
N ARG A 347 15.29 -14.37 -2.53
CA ARG A 347 15.16 -12.94 -2.87
C ARG A 347 13.80 -12.65 -3.50
N ASN A 348 13.38 -13.44 -4.47
CA ASN A 348 12.07 -13.29 -5.12
C ASN A 348 10.92 -13.49 -4.12
N LYS A 349 11.07 -14.43 -3.19
CA LYS A 349 10.13 -14.66 -2.10
C LYS A 349 10.10 -13.50 -1.10
N LEU A 350 11.24 -12.87 -0.83
CA LEU A 350 11.34 -11.67 0.01
C LEU A 350 10.58 -10.50 -0.62
N MET A 351 10.82 -10.22 -1.91
CA MET A 351 10.10 -9.18 -2.65
C MET A 351 8.58 -9.42 -2.66
N ALA A 352 8.16 -10.67 -2.88
CA ALA A 352 6.75 -11.04 -2.81
C ALA A 352 6.15 -10.85 -1.39
N ALA A 353 6.94 -11.05 -0.34
CA ALA A 353 6.51 -10.83 1.04
C ALA A 353 6.36 -9.35 1.39
N LEU A 354 7.21 -8.48 0.82
CA LEU A 354 7.10 -7.04 0.96
C LEU A 354 5.83 -6.52 0.25
N LYS A 355 5.42 -7.12 -0.88
CA LYS A 355 4.31 -6.66 -1.75
C LYS A 355 4.65 -5.44 -2.60
N ILE A 356 5.93 -5.27 -2.90
CA ILE A 356 6.41 -4.29 -3.89
C ILE A 356 6.65 -5.02 -5.21
N PRO A 357 6.18 -4.48 -6.35
CA PRO A 357 6.50 -5.06 -7.64
C PRO A 357 8.00 -4.98 -7.93
N LYS A 358 8.57 -6.01 -8.58
CA LYS A 358 10.02 -6.12 -8.80
C LYS A 358 10.58 -4.96 -9.62
N ALA A 359 9.77 -4.40 -10.52
CA ALA A 359 10.10 -3.25 -11.35
C ALA A 359 10.54 -2.02 -10.53
N PHE A 360 9.88 -1.75 -9.39
CA PHE A 360 10.17 -0.59 -8.55
C PHE A 360 11.53 -0.66 -7.86
N LEU A 361 12.07 -1.88 -7.67
CA LEU A 361 13.37 -2.10 -7.05
C LEU A 361 14.51 -2.21 -8.08
N GLY A 362 14.23 -2.04 -9.38
CA GLY A 362 15.23 -2.09 -10.44
C GLY A 362 15.79 -3.49 -10.75
N TYR A 363 15.10 -4.56 -10.30
CA TYR A 363 15.55 -5.95 -10.47
C TYR A 363 14.94 -6.67 -11.68
N GLU A 364 14.16 -5.98 -12.53
CA GLU A 364 13.55 -6.60 -13.70
C GLU A 364 14.42 -6.38 -14.95
N GLU A 365 15.06 -7.44 -15.45
CA GLU A 365 15.86 -7.45 -16.69
C GLU A 365 15.02 -7.69 -17.97
N GLY A 366 13.70 -7.84 -17.84
CA GLY A 366 12.80 -8.08 -18.97
C GLY A 366 11.72 -7.02 -19.03
N ILE A 367 11.62 -6.28 -20.14
CA ILE A 367 10.49 -5.39 -20.41
C ILE A 367 9.24 -6.27 -20.54
N GLY A 368 8.53 -6.47 -19.42
CA GLY A 368 7.18 -7.00 -19.41
C GLY A 368 6.29 -6.11 -20.27
N SER A 369 5.34 -6.70 -21.00
CA SER A 369 4.32 -5.96 -21.75
C SER A 369 3.75 -4.84 -20.87
N LYS A 370 3.68 -3.60 -21.35
CA LYS A 370 3.22 -2.42 -20.58
C LYS A 370 1.90 -2.66 -19.81
N ALA A 371 1.04 -3.54 -20.33
CA ALA A 371 -0.20 -3.95 -19.67
C ALA A 371 0.00 -4.74 -18.36
N THR A 372 1.08 -5.53 -18.24
CA THR A 372 1.42 -6.27 -17.02
C THR A 372 1.93 -5.35 -15.91
N LEU A 373 2.75 -4.36 -16.25
CA LEU A 373 3.23 -3.33 -15.31
C LEU A 373 2.08 -2.50 -14.75
N ALA A 374 1.11 -2.10 -15.59
CA ALA A 374 -0.06 -1.36 -15.14
C ALA A 374 -0.91 -2.18 -14.14
N ALA A 375 -1.08 -3.48 -14.38
CA ALA A 375 -1.83 -4.34 -13.47
C ALA A 375 -1.12 -4.57 -12.11
N GLU A 376 0.22 -4.56 -12.10
CA GLU A 376 1.02 -4.61 -10.88
C GLU A 376 0.91 -3.31 -10.08
N ASP A 377 0.98 -2.17 -10.76
CA ASP A 377 0.82 -0.85 -10.14
C ASP A 377 -0.55 -0.70 -9.45
N VAL A 378 -1.65 -1.13 -10.09
CA VAL A 378 -2.99 -1.10 -9.47
C VAL A 378 -3.07 -1.90 -8.16
N ARG A 379 -2.34 -3.02 -8.05
CA ARG A 379 -2.31 -3.81 -6.79
C ARG A 379 -1.50 -3.12 -5.71
N PHE A 380 -0.40 -2.49 -6.12
CA PHE A 380 0.46 -1.72 -5.24
C PHE A 380 -0.27 -0.47 -4.72
N ALA A 381 -0.94 0.30 -5.59
CA ALA A 381 -1.78 1.44 -5.24
C ALA A 381 -2.85 1.08 -4.18
N ARG A 382 -3.50 -0.08 -4.29
CA ARG A 382 -4.45 -0.56 -3.26
C ARG A 382 -3.81 -0.81 -1.89
N THR A 383 -2.52 -1.13 -1.86
CA THR A 383 -1.77 -1.29 -0.61
C THR A 383 -1.46 0.07 0.00
N ILE A 384 -1.02 1.02 -0.82
CA ILE A 384 -0.79 2.41 -0.44
C ILE A 384 -2.09 3.09 0.05
N GLU A 385 -3.22 2.90 -0.64
CA GLU A 385 -4.54 3.39 -0.22
C GLU A 385 -4.89 2.97 1.21
N ARG A 386 -4.45 1.77 1.65
CA ARG A 386 -4.71 1.31 3.03
C ARG A 386 -3.89 2.09 4.04
N PHE A 387 -2.62 2.38 3.73
CA PHE A 387 -1.76 3.19 4.59
C PHE A 387 -2.30 4.62 4.67
N GLN A 388 -2.65 5.21 3.53
CA GLN A 388 -3.23 6.55 3.46
C GLN A 388 -4.54 6.66 4.24
N LYS A 389 -5.43 5.66 4.18
CA LYS A 389 -6.68 5.66 4.99
C LYS A 389 -6.43 5.70 6.49
N ILE A 390 -5.41 4.97 6.95
CA ILE A 390 -5.04 4.93 8.36
C ILE A 390 -4.43 6.26 8.79
N LEU A 391 -3.54 6.82 7.96
CA LEU A 391 -2.99 8.15 8.20
C LEU A 391 -4.08 9.22 8.25
N VAL A 392 -4.98 9.24 7.26
CA VAL A 392 -6.09 10.20 7.17
C VAL A 392 -6.97 10.15 8.41
N ALA A 393 -7.33 8.97 8.91
CA ALA A 393 -8.18 8.86 10.10
C ALA A 393 -7.55 9.46 11.37
N GLU A 394 -6.24 9.26 11.57
CA GLU A 394 -5.53 9.87 12.69
C GLU A 394 -5.26 11.37 12.48
N LEU A 395 -5.02 11.82 11.24
CA LEU A 395 -4.94 13.25 10.93
C LEU A 395 -6.30 13.94 11.17
N GLU A 396 -7.41 13.25 10.88
CA GLU A 396 -8.76 13.73 11.21
C GLU A 396 -8.97 13.83 12.72
N LYS A 397 -8.44 12.89 13.52
CA LYS A 397 -8.43 12.98 14.98
C LYS A 397 -7.72 14.25 15.46
N ILE A 398 -6.52 14.50 14.95
CA ILE A 398 -5.71 15.68 15.29
C ILE A 398 -6.47 16.97 14.94
N ALA A 399 -7.07 17.02 13.75
CA ALA A 399 -7.91 18.14 13.32
C ALA A 399 -9.11 18.38 14.24
N ILE A 400 -9.82 17.31 14.63
CA ILE A 400 -10.96 17.39 15.56
C ILE A 400 -10.51 17.94 16.92
N VAL A 401 -9.38 17.47 17.46
CA VAL A 401 -8.83 17.97 18.74
C VAL A 401 -8.52 19.47 18.62
N HIS A 402 -7.85 19.89 17.55
CA HIS A 402 -7.48 21.29 17.33
C HIS A 402 -8.70 22.22 17.22
N LEU A 403 -9.68 21.85 16.38
CA LEU A 403 -10.93 22.62 16.21
C LEU A 403 -11.72 22.70 17.52
N TYR A 404 -11.77 21.59 18.28
CA TYR A 404 -12.48 21.56 19.56
C TYR A 404 -11.86 22.52 20.59
N VAL A 405 -10.52 22.61 20.63
CA VAL A 405 -9.81 23.49 21.57
C VAL A 405 -9.98 24.97 21.21
N GLN A 406 -10.09 25.28 19.92
CA GLN A 406 -10.37 26.65 19.45
C GLN A 406 -11.83 27.09 19.65
N GLY A 407 -12.70 26.18 20.11
CA GLY A 407 -14.08 26.50 20.49
C GLY A 407 -15.11 26.25 19.39
N PHE A 408 -14.77 25.52 18.33
CA PHE A 408 -15.78 25.02 17.40
C PHE A 408 -16.59 23.91 18.08
N GLU A 409 -17.90 24.10 18.16
CA GLU A 409 -18.85 23.14 18.71
C GLU A 409 -19.77 22.64 17.57
N ASP A 410 -20.46 21.52 17.81
CA ASP A 410 -21.50 20.97 16.94
C ASP A 410 -21.05 20.39 15.57
N ALA A 411 -21.86 20.58 14.53
CA ALA A 411 -21.73 19.90 13.24
C ALA A 411 -20.54 20.40 12.40
N GLU A 412 -20.15 21.67 12.56
CA GLU A 412 -19.02 22.29 11.86
C GLU A 412 -17.68 21.59 12.18
N LEU A 413 -17.59 20.93 13.34
CA LEU A 413 -16.42 20.14 13.73
C LEU A 413 -16.27 18.84 12.93
N LEU A 414 -17.34 18.36 12.27
CA LEU A 414 -17.31 17.14 11.45
C LEU A 414 -17.44 17.42 9.95
N ASP A 415 -17.67 18.67 9.56
CA ASP A 415 -17.93 19.09 8.19
C ASP A 415 -16.65 19.37 7.38
N PHE A 416 -15.70 18.43 7.48
CA PHE A 416 -14.50 18.42 6.67
C PHE A 416 -14.08 16.99 6.35
N LYS A 417 -13.46 16.84 5.18
CA LYS A 417 -12.85 15.59 4.72
C LYS A 417 -11.41 15.84 4.30
N LEU A 418 -10.54 14.98 4.79
CA LEU A 418 -9.13 14.97 4.41
C LEU A 418 -8.91 13.86 3.38
N GLU A 419 -8.23 14.19 2.29
CA GLU A 419 -7.84 13.21 1.27
C GLU A 419 -6.36 13.41 0.92
N LEU A 420 -5.60 12.33 0.99
CA LEU A 420 -4.28 12.25 0.39
C LEU A 420 -4.43 11.92 -1.09
N THR A 421 -3.49 12.42 -1.89
CA THR A 421 -3.38 12.12 -3.32
C THR A 421 -3.15 10.64 -3.55
N ASN A 422 -3.84 10.06 -4.52
CA ASN A 422 -3.55 8.67 -4.91
C ASN A 422 -2.30 8.68 -5.80
N PRO A 423 -1.27 7.86 -5.51
CA PRO A 423 -0.06 7.85 -6.31
C PRO A 423 -0.26 7.47 -7.78
N SER A 424 -1.27 6.65 -8.08
CA SER A 424 -1.37 6.03 -9.40
C SER A 424 -2.10 6.94 -10.39
N MET A 425 -1.33 7.59 -11.27
CA MET A 425 -1.85 8.20 -12.51
C MET A 425 -2.66 7.19 -13.34
N ILE A 426 -2.32 5.90 -13.26
CA ILE A 426 -3.05 4.84 -13.97
C ILE A 426 -4.49 4.75 -13.46
N HIS A 427 -4.75 4.93 -12.16
CA HIS A 427 -6.12 4.89 -11.65
C HIS A 427 -6.98 6.05 -12.19
N GLU A 428 -6.39 7.24 -12.33
CA GLU A 428 -7.06 8.37 -12.96
C GLU A 428 -7.31 8.12 -14.45
N GLN A 429 -6.33 7.55 -15.15
CA GLN A 429 -6.48 7.14 -16.55
C GLN A 429 -7.56 6.07 -16.72
N GLU A 430 -7.61 5.05 -15.85
CA GLU A 430 -8.68 4.03 -15.85
C GLU A 430 -10.05 4.66 -15.65
N LYS A 431 -10.17 5.63 -14.73
CA LYS A 431 -11.42 6.34 -14.48
C LYS A 431 -11.85 7.18 -15.69
N LEU A 432 -10.90 7.86 -16.34
CA LEU A 432 -11.15 8.60 -17.57
C LEU A 432 -11.54 7.67 -18.71
N GLU A 433 -10.85 6.54 -18.87
CA GLU A 433 -11.18 5.54 -19.88
C GLU A 433 -12.58 4.95 -19.66
N LEU A 434 -12.94 4.63 -18.41
CA LEU A 434 -14.29 4.21 -18.06
C LEU A 434 -15.34 5.28 -18.40
N LEU A 435 -15.06 6.56 -18.13
CA LEU A 435 -15.95 7.66 -18.50
C LEU A 435 -16.09 7.79 -20.01
N THR A 436 -15.00 7.69 -20.77
CA THR A 436 -15.04 7.68 -22.24
C THR A 436 -15.88 6.52 -22.76
N GLN A 437 -15.68 5.31 -22.23
CA GLN A 437 -16.49 4.14 -22.59
C GLN A 437 -17.97 4.34 -22.23
N GLN A 438 -18.28 4.94 -21.07
CA GLN A 438 -19.66 5.26 -20.69
C GLN A 438 -20.30 6.27 -21.65
N VAL A 439 -19.56 7.30 -22.07
CA VAL A 439 -20.03 8.30 -23.04
C VAL A 439 -20.25 7.65 -24.41
N ASP A 440 -19.33 6.82 -24.89
CA ASP A 440 -19.45 6.13 -26.17
C ASP A 440 -20.65 5.16 -26.22
N ILE A 441 -20.87 4.41 -25.13
CA ILE A 441 -22.05 3.55 -24.96
C ILE A 441 -23.31 4.40 -24.89
N GLY A 442 -23.28 5.52 -24.15
CA GLY A 442 -24.38 6.47 -24.06
C GLY A 442 -24.77 7.07 -25.41
N GLN A 443 -23.79 7.51 -26.20
CA GLN A 443 -24.00 8.03 -27.54
C GLN A 443 -24.57 6.95 -28.46
N SER A 444 -23.98 5.75 -28.47
CA SER A 444 -24.47 4.63 -29.27
C SER A 444 -25.91 4.23 -28.88
N ALA A 445 -26.25 4.28 -27.59
CA ALA A 445 -27.60 3.99 -27.10
C ALA A 445 -28.63 5.05 -27.57
N MET A 446 -28.23 6.33 -27.58
CA MET A 446 -29.05 7.44 -28.05
C MET A 446 -29.23 7.44 -29.57
N GLU A 447 -28.16 7.18 -30.33
CA GLU A 447 -28.20 7.13 -31.80
C GLU A 447 -29.08 6.00 -32.33
N ASN A 448 -29.04 4.84 -31.69
CA ASN A 448 -29.88 3.70 -32.05
C ASN A 448 -31.37 3.94 -31.74
N LYS A 449 -31.73 5.01 -31.00
CA LYS A 449 -33.10 5.35 -30.58
C LYS A 449 -33.84 4.22 -29.86
N LEU A 450 -33.12 3.22 -29.34
CA LEU A 450 -33.68 2.08 -28.63
C LEU A 450 -33.99 2.42 -27.17
N PHE A 451 -33.31 3.42 -26.60
CA PHE A 451 -33.40 3.80 -25.20
C PHE A 451 -33.73 5.29 -25.04
N SER A 452 -34.50 5.64 -24.01
CA SER A 452 -34.76 7.05 -23.67
C SER A 452 -33.52 7.70 -23.03
N ARG A 453 -33.42 9.02 -23.12
CA ARG A 453 -32.32 9.78 -22.47
C ARG A 453 -32.30 9.55 -20.96
N GLU A 454 -33.47 9.50 -20.35
CA GLU A 454 -33.62 9.24 -18.92
C GLU A 454 -33.11 7.85 -18.52
N TRP A 455 -33.38 6.84 -19.34
CA TRP A 455 -32.87 5.49 -19.13
C TRP A 455 -31.34 5.42 -19.21
N VAL A 456 -30.73 6.18 -20.14
CA VAL A 456 -29.27 6.29 -20.27
C VAL A 456 -28.64 6.95 -19.04
N TYR A 457 -29.21 8.06 -18.56
CA TYR A 457 -28.72 8.74 -17.36
C TYR A 457 -28.84 7.87 -16.10
N GLU A 458 -29.89 7.07 -15.99
CA GLU A 458 -30.09 6.18 -14.84
C GLU A 458 -29.20 4.92 -14.88
N ASN A 459 -29.05 4.26 -16.04
CA ASN A 459 -28.42 2.93 -16.08
C ASN A 459 -26.95 2.92 -16.54
N ILE A 460 -26.51 3.93 -17.30
CA ILE A 460 -25.11 4.03 -17.76
C ILE A 460 -24.32 4.93 -16.82
N PHE A 461 -24.93 6.04 -16.37
CA PHE A 461 -24.29 7.03 -15.51
C PHE A 461 -24.68 6.93 -14.03
N ASP A 462 -25.64 6.08 -13.66
CA ASP A 462 -26.12 5.89 -12.28
C ASP A 462 -26.50 7.22 -11.59
N MET A 463 -27.12 8.16 -12.32
CA MET A 463 -27.51 9.48 -11.80
C MET A 463 -28.82 9.44 -11.02
N ASN A 464 -28.89 10.21 -9.92
CA ASN A 464 -30.10 10.38 -9.13
C ASN A 464 -31.12 11.30 -9.83
N ASP A 465 -32.40 11.19 -9.49
CA ASP A 465 -33.47 12.01 -10.10
C ASP A 465 -33.30 13.51 -9.83
N GLN A 466 -32.76 13.88 -8.67
CA GLN A 466 -32.41 15.28 -8.35
C GLN A 466 -31.26 15.76 -9.24
N ASP A 467 -30.19 14.98 -9.34
CA ASP A 467 -29.04 15.28 -10.20
C ASP A 467 -29.47 15.43 -11.68
N LYS A 468 -30.43 14.61 -12.15
CA LYS A 468 -31.02 14.73 -13.50
C LYS A 468 -31.72 16.08 -13.71
N GLN A 469 -32.52 16.53 -12.75
CA GLN A 469 -33.24 17.80 -12.85
C GLN A 469 -32.29 18.99 -12.85
N GLU A 470 -31.27 18.96 -12.00
CA GLU A 470 -30.24 19.99 -11.93
C GLU A 470 -29.42 20.08 -13.23
N ILE A 471 -28.94 18.94 -13.75
CA ILE A 471 -28.23 18.89 -15.04
C ILE A 471 -29.13 19.39 -16.17
N PHE A 472 -30.40 19.01 -16.18
CA PHE A 472 -31.33 19.45 -17.22
C PHE A 472 -31.58 20.96 -17.18
N GLN A 473 -31.73 21.54 -15.98
CA GLN A 473 -31.82 23.00 -15.81
C GLN A 473 -30.53 23.68 -16.28
N GLY A 474 -29.36 23.16 -15.92
CA GLY A 474 -28.06 23.65 -16.38
C GLY A 474 -27.93 23.64 -17.90
N ILE A 475 -28.34 22.55 -18.58
CA ILE A 475 -28.35 22.49 -20.05
C ILE A 475 -29.26 23.57 -20.66
N ILE A 476 -30.42 23.85 -20.06
CA ILE A 476 -31.32 24.91 -20.54
C ILE A 476 -30.66 26.28 -20.38
N GLU A 477 -29.99 26.52 -19.26
CA GLU A 477 -29.26 27.77 -19.01
C GLU A 477 -28.10 27.95 -19.99
N ASP A 478 -27.30 26.91 -20.23
CA ASP A 478 -26.22 26.91 -21.22
C ASP A 478 -26.73 27.21 -22.62
N GLN A 479 -27.85 26.60 -23.04
CA GLN A 479 -28.45 26.86 -24.36
C GLN A 479 -28.97 28.30 -24.49
N LYS A 480 -29.56 28.86 -23.43
CA LYS A 480 -29.97 30.27 -23.41
C LYS A 480 -28.76 31.20 -23.50
N GLN A 481 -27.68 30.89 -22.80
CA GLN A 481 -26.45 31.68 -22.83
C GLN A 481 -25.73 31.58 -24.19
N ALA A 482 -25.71 30.40 -24.81
CA ALA A 482 -25.19 30.21 -26.16
C ALA A 482 -26.01 31.02 -27.18
N TYR A 483 -27.34 30.97 -27.10
CA TYR A 483 -28.23 31.78 -27.95
C TYR A 483 -28.01 33.29 -27.76
N ARG A 484 -27.84 33.73 -26.51
CA ARG A 484 -27.48 35.12 -26.17
C ARG A 484 -26.15 35.53 -26.81
N MET A 485 -25.12 34.69 -26.69
CA MET A 485 -23.80 34.95 -27.28
C MET A 485 -23.86 35.03 -28.80
N GLU A 486 -24.64 34.14 -29.44
CA GLU A 486 -24.84 34.12 -30.89
C GLU A 486 -25.53 35.41 -31.37
N GLN A 487 -26.60 35.84 -30.71
CA GLN A 487 -27.32 37.10 -31.00
C GLN A 487 -26.42 38.33 -30.83
N ILE A 488 -25.62 38.39 -29.77
CA ILE A 488 -24.64 39.48 -29.59
C ILE A 488 -23.61 39.46 -30.71
N SER A 489 -23.15 38.27 -31.13
CA SER A 489 -22.12 38.14 -32.18
C SER A 489 -22.62 38.46 -33.59
N MET A 490 -23.85 38.08 -33.92
CA MET A 490 -24.42 38.25 -35.27
C MET A 490 -25.13 39.59 -35.44
N GLU A 491 -25.83 40.05 -34.40
CA GLU A 491 -26.79 41.16 -34.51
C GLU A 491 -26.45 42.31 -33.55
N GLY A 492 -25.44 42.14 -32.68
CA GLY A 492 -24.99 43.18 -31.74
C GLY A 492 -26.02 43.52 -30.66
N ASN A 493 -27.10 42.75 -30.56
CA ASN A 493 -28.18 42.93 -29.61
C ASN A 493 -28.06 41.89 -28.48
N ASP A 494 -28.26 42.31 -27.23
CA ASP A 494 -28.27 41.43 -26.06
C ASP A 494 -29.71 41.17 -25.60
N PRO A 495 -30.26 39.97 -25.86
CA PRO A 495 -31.64 39.61 -25.50
C PRO A 495 -31.99 39.73 -24.01
N ALA A 496 -31.00 39.75 -23.11
CA ALA A 496 -31.25 39.88 -21.67
C ALA A 496 -31.51 41.33 -21.22
N GLU A 497 -30.98 42.31 -21.95
CA GLU A 497 -31.22 43.74 -21.68
C GLU A 497 -32.36 44.31 -22.52
N THR A 498 -32.51 43.86 -23.77
CA THR A 498 -33.54 44.39 -24.67
C THR A 498 -34.86 43.64 -24.61
N GLY A 499 -34.89 42.39 -24.13
CA GLY A 499 -36.11 41.59 -23.98
C GLY A 499 -36.79 41.21 -25.31
N GLU A 500 -36.22 41.59 -26.44
CA GLU A 500 -36.71 41.32 -27.78
C GLU A 500 -35.72 40.40 -28.50
N ARG A 501 -36.26 39.37 -29.17
CA ARG A 501 -35.50 38.53 -30.08
C ARG A 501 -35.27 39.35 -31.35
N ALA A 502 -34.03 39.52 -31.79
CA ALA A 502 -33.80 40.21 -33.05
C ALA A 502 -34.32 39.31 -34.19
N GLY A 503 -35.36 39.80 -34.88
CA GLY A 503 -36.05 39.09 -35.98
C GLY A 503 -37.59 39.08 -35.95
N ASP A 504 -38.24 39.60 -34.89
CA ASP A 504 -39.70 39.50 -34.73
C ASP A 504 -40.53 40.52 -35.57
N GLU A 505 -40.19 40.74 -36.85
CA GLU A 505 -41.05 41.49 -37.78
C GLU A 505 -41.48 40.73 -39.05
N GLU A 506 -40.87 39.58 -39.42
CA GLU A 506 -41.26 38.87 -40.67
C GLU A 506 -41.70 37.38 -40.55
N ASP A 507 -41.48 36.68 -39.45
CA ASP A 507 -41.70 35.21 -39.41
C ASP A 507 -42.98 34.71 -38.69
N ILE A 508 -43.86 35.61 -38.23
CA ILE A 508 -45.10 35.19 -37.55
C ILE A 508 -46.17 34.64 -38.53
N GLU A 509 -46.01 34.84 -39.85
CA GLU A 509 -47.04 34.46 -40.84
C GLU A 509 -46.81 33.13 -41.60
N MET A 510 -45.67 32.45 -41.42
CA MET A 510 -45.34 31.22 -42.18
C MET A 510 -45.30 29.90 -41.39
N ALA A 511 -45.90 29.83 -40.20
CA ALA A 511 -45.93 28.60 -39.40
C ALA A 511 -47.33 28.04 -39.09
N ARG A 512 -48.26 28.07 -40.06
CA ARG A 512 -49.45 27.18 -40.06
C ARG A 512 -49.66 26.48 -41.41
N LYS A 513 -49.07 25.30 -41.57
CA LYS A 513 -49.72 24.01 -41.94
C LYS A 513 -48.66 23.04 -42.44
N GLY A 514 -48.39 22.01 -41.63
CA GLY A 514 -47.59 20.86 -42.03
C GLY A 514 -47.62 19.86 -40.89
N GLU A 515 -48.41 18.80 -41.06
CA GLU A 515 -48.48 17.66 -40.16
C GLU A 515 -47.07 17.10 -39.92
N TRP A 516 -46.73 16.78 -38.66
CA TRP A 516 -46.24 15.46 -38.23
C TRP A 516 -45.80 15.50 -36.75
N GLY A 517 -46.55 14.78 -35.90
CA GLY A 517 -46.02 14.06 -34.73
C GLY A 517 -45.44 14.87 -33.57
N GLY A 518 -46.32 15.52 -32.78
CA GLY A 518 -46.00 15.96 -31.42
C GLY A 518 -47.08 15.48 -30.47
N SER A 519 -46.71 14.68 -29.47
CA SER A 519 -47.59 14.17 -28.41
C SER A 519 -48.30 15.32 -27.69
N GLU A 520 -49.60 15.11 -27.46
CA GLU A 520 -50.60 16.06 -26.97
C GLU A 520 -50.14 16.93 -25.79
N LYS A 521 -50.33 18.24 -25.94
CA LYS A 521 -50.52 19.16 -24.81
C LYS A 521 -51.99 19.06 -24.38
N ASP A 522 -52.24 18.49 -23.22
CA ASP A 522 -53.55 18.57 -22.58
C ASP A 522 -53.62 19.84 -21.68
N PRO A 523 -54.62 20.72 -21.82
CA PRO A 523 -54.75 21.91 -20.99
C PRO A 523 -55.77 21.67 -19.87
N ARG A 524 -55.27 21.49 -18.64
CA ARG A 524 -55.85 21.92 -17.34
C ARG A 524 -55.43 20.97 -16.21
N LEU A 525 -54.71 21.49 -15.21
CA LEU A 525 -54.87 21.21 -13.78
C LEU A 525 -54.04 22.26 -12.99
N PRO A 526 -54.44 22.61 -11.75
CA PRO A 526 -54.16 23.89 -11.12
C PRO A 526 -52.76 23.97 -10.51
N GLU A 527 -52.36 25.21 -10.22
CA GLU A 527 -51.18 25.63 -9.46
C GLU A 527 -50.97 24.74 -8.22
N ILE A 528 -49.93 23.89 -8.27
CA ILE A 528 -49.47 23.09 -7.14
C ILE A 528 -48.38 23.88 -6.43
N ASP A 529 -48.73 24.37 -5.25
CA ASP A 529 -47.85 24.91 -4.22
C ASP A 529 -46.73 23.90 -3.90
N TYR A 530 -45.46 24.25 -4.16
CA TYR A 530 -44.31 23.44 -3.78
C TYR A 530 -44.02 23.59 -2.29
N GLY A 531 -44.93 23.04 -1.48
CA GLY A 531 -44.80 22.90 -0.05
C GLY A 531 -44.67 21.43 0.37
N LYS A 532 -43.50 21.12 0.95
CA LYS A 532 -43.14 19.91 1.73
C LYS A 532 -42.63 18.69 0.94
N ALA A 533 -41.31 18.56 0.94
CA ALA A 533 -40.60 17.31 0.69
C ALA A 533 -41.19 16.16 1.55
N ALA A 534 -41.56 15.07 0.90
CA ALA A 534 -42.07 13.89 1.56
C ALA A 534 -40.93 13.06 2.18
N ALA A 535 -41.18 12.47 3.34
CA ALA A 535 -40.23 11.64 4.08
C ALA A 535 -39.76 10.35 3.34
N SER A 536 -40.29 10.07 2.15
CA SER A 536 -39.82 9.03 1.24
C SER A 536 -38.48 9.40 0.57
N ASP A 537 -38.31 10.67 0.24
CA ASP A 537 -37.22 11.14 -0.63
C ASP A 537 -35.90 11.20 0.16
N VAL A 538 -35.98 11.51 1.45
CA VAL A 538 -34.84 11.47 2.38
C VAL A 538 -34.35 10.03 2.62
N LYS A 539 -35.26 9.04 2.60
CA LYS A 539 -34.88 7.62 2.74
C LYS A 539 -34.22 7.07 1.47
N GLN A 540 -34.63 7.54 0.29
CA GLN A 540 -33.98 7.17 -0.97
C GLN A 540 -32.63 7.89 -1.10
N ALA A 541 -32.54 9.19 -0.84
CA ALA A 541 -31.27 9.93 -0.81
C ALA A 541 -30.25 9.31 0.17
N ALA A 542 -30.67 8.94 1.39
CA ALA A 542 -29.80 8.28 2.36
C ALA A 542 -29.42 6.84 1.96
N LYS A 543 -30.23 6.16 1.14
CA LYS A 543 -29.92 4.83 0.60
C LYS A 543 -28.87 4.93 -0.51
N TYR A 544 -28.93 5.97 -1.34
CA TYR A 544 -27.96 6.23 -2.42
C TYR A 544 -26.67 6.91 -1.92
N GLU A 545 -26.70 7.74 -0.88
CA GLU A 545 -25.49 8.22 -0.21
C GLU A 545 -24.66 7.06 0.36
N ARG A 546 -25.31 6.03 0.93
CA ARG A 546 -24.61 4.81 1.37
C ARG A 546 -23.97 4.03 0.21
N GLU A 547 -24.54 4.09 -0.99
CA GLU A 547 -23.99 3.44 -2.19
C GLU A 547 -22.87 4.27 -2.84
N ARG A 548 -22.88 5.62 -2.74
CA ARG A 548 -21.76 6.48 -3.18
C ARG A 548 -20.42 6.15 -2.50
N TYR A 549 -20.45 5.52 -1.31
CA TYR A 549 -19.24 5.04 -0.59
C TYR A 549 -18.83 3.60 -0.92
N GLY A 550 -19.62 2.85 -1.69
CA GLY A 550 -19.19 1.59 -2.30
C GLY A 550 -18.37 1.87 -3.55
N LYS A 551 -17.18 1.26 -3.68
CA LYS A 551 -16.40 1.33 -4.92
C LYS A 551 -17.33 1.01 -6.10
N ARG A 552 -17.30 1.85 -7.16
CA ARG A 552 -18.01 1.62 -8.43
C ARG A 552 -17.58 0.25 -8.97
N GLU A 553 -18.38 -0.78 -8.70
CA GLU A 553 -18.20 -2.09 -9.32
C GLU A 553 -19.07 -2.12 -10.56
N PHE A 554 -18.41 -2.01 -11.72
CA PHE A 554 -19.01 -2.25 -13.02
C PHE A 554 -19.70 -3.62 -12.99
N LYS A 555 -21.00 -3.68 -13.30
CA LYS A 555 -21.77 -4.95 -13.36
C LYS A 555 -21.43 -5.81 -14.58
N GLY A 556 -20.54 -5.37 -15.46
CA GLY A 556 -19.85 -6.22 -16.42
C GLY A 556 -18.52 -6.68 -15.83
N GLY A 557 -18.11 -7.93 -16.05
CA GLY A 557 -16.74 -8.31 -15.74
C GLY A 557 -15.78 -7.44 -16.55
N SER A 558 -14.78 -6.84 -15.90
CA SER A 558 -13.67 -6.19 -16.61
C SER A 558 -13.06 -7.17 -17.63
N PRO A 559 -12.83 -6.77 -18.89
CA PRO A 559 -12.23 -7.63 -19.92
C PRO A 559 -10.83 -8.13 -19.56
N LEU A 560 -10.20 -7.55 -18.53
CA LEU A 560 -8.84 -7.82 -18.09
C LEU A 560 -8.78 -8.51 -16.73
N TYR A 561 -9.91 -8.85 -16.11
CA TYR A 561 -9.92 -9.64 -14.88
C TYR A 561 -9.75 -11.13 -15.20
N PRO A 562 -8.61 -11.77 -14.85
CA PRO A 562 -8.52 -13.22 -14.89
C PRO A 562 -9.31 -13.77 -13.70
N GLY A 563 -10.62 -13.95 -13.89
CA GLY A 563 -11.44 -14.69 -12.95
C GLY A 563 -10.88 -16.10 -12.80
N LYS A 564 -10.54 -16.48 -11.57
CA LYS A 564 -10.09 -17.84 -11.26
C LYS A 564 -11.13 -18.84 -11.76
N GLY A 565 -10.84 -19.52 -12.87
CA GLY A 565 -11.48 -20.77 -13.29
C GLY A 565 -12.47 -20.71 -14.44
N SER A 566 -12.93 -19.56 -14.93
CA SER A 566 -14.01 -19.51 -15.96
C SER A 566 -13.56 -19.22 -17.40
N THR A 567 -12.40 -18.58 -17.60
CA THR A 567 -11.98 -18.13 -18.94
C THR A 567 -11.37 -19.25 -19.79
N ILE A 568 -10.74 -20.26 -19.16
CA ILE A 568 -10.14 -21.41 -19.85
C ILE A 568 -11.22 -22.23 -20.59
N VAL A 569 -12.37 -22.44 -19.97
CA VAL A 569 -13.47 -23.23 -20.55
C VAL A 569 -14.15 -22.49 -21.72
N LYS A 570 -14.22 -21.16 -21.68
CA LYS A 570 -14.74 -20.35 -22.79
C LYS A 570 -13.76 -20.23 -23.94
N SER A 571 -12.45 -20.10 -23.69
CA SER A 571 -11.44 -20.09 -24.75
C SER A 571 -11.34 -21.44 -25.46
N GLU A 572 -11.44 -22.56 -24.73
CA GLU A 572 -11.50 -23.89 -25.34
C GLU A 572 -12.77 -24.08 -26.16
N GLY A 573 -13.93 -23.63 -25.68
CA GLY A 573 -15.20 -23.67 -26.42
C GLY A 573 -15.16 -22.87 -27.72
N LEU A 574 -14.63 -21.64 -27.68
CA LEU A 574 -14.47 -20.76 -28.85
C LEU A 574 -13.46 -21.32 -29.86
N LEU A 575 -12.35 -21.88 -29.38
CA LEU A 575 -11.32 -22.48 -30.24
C LEU A 575 -11.83 -23.77 -30.88
N THR A 576 -12.70 -24.54 -30.19
CA THR A 576 -13.37 -25.72 -30.73
C THR A 576 -14.45 -25.35 -31.76
N GLU A 577 -15.22 -24.28 -31.52
CA GLU A 577 -16.18 -23.74 -32.49
C GLU A 577 -15.51 -23.15 -33.73
N LEU A 578 -14.39 -22.44 -33.56
CA LEU A 578 -13.58 -21.94 -34.67
C LEU A 578 -12.96 -23.09 -35.46
N LYS A 579 -12.42 -24.12 -34.79
CA LYS A 579 -11.94 -25.34 -35.48
C LYS A 579 -13.06 -25.98 -36.29
N ARG A 580 -14.28 -26.06 -35.75
CA ARG A 580 -15.45 -26.65 -36.42
C ARG A 580 -15.96 -25.81 -37.61
N LYS A 581 -15.82 -24.48 -37.54
CA LYS A 581 -16.15 -23.56 -38.65
C LYS A 581 -15.08 -23.56 -39.75
N PHE A 582 -13.80 -23.65 -39.40
CA PHE A 582 -12.69 -23.64 -40.38
C PHE A 582 -12.37 -25.02 -40.97
N ASN A 583 -12.78 -26.14 -40.35
CA ASN A 583 -12.54 -27.50 -40.89
C ASN A 583 -13.49 -27.92 -42.03
N LYS A 584 -14.45 -27.09 -42.45
CA LYS A 584 -15.38 -27.48 -43.53
C LYS A 584 -14.88 -27.20 -44.95
N ASN A 585 -13.75 -26.52 -45.13
CA ASN A 585 -13.32 -26.06 -46.47
C ASN A 585 -11.81 -26.13 -46.74
N LYS A 586 -11.12 -27.22 -46.38
CA LYS A 586 -9.79 -27.50 -46.95
C LYS A 586 -9.49 -28.99 -47.00
N SER A 587 -9.34 -29.48 -48.24
CA SER A 587 -8.60 -30.68 -48.57
C SER A 587 -7.25 -30.70 -47.85
N ASN A 588 -6.93 -31.81 -47.19
CA ASN A 588 -5.63 -32.10 -46.60
C ASN A 588 -4.52 -32.04 -47.66
N ASN A 589 -3.91 -30.87 -47.85
CA ASN A 589 -2.55 -30.71 -48.37
C ASN A 589 -2.03 -29.36 -47.83
N GLY A 590 -1.14 -29.43 -46.84
CA GLY A 590 -0.48 -28.26 -46.26
C GLY A 590 0.50 -27.66 -47.26
N LEU A 591 0.65 -26.33 -47.23
CA LEU A 591 1.46 -25.52 -48.15
C LEU A 591 2.99 -25.75 -48.02
N LEU A 592 3.42 -26.79 -47.28
CA LEU A 592 4.81 -27.10 -46.95
C LEU A 592 5.04 -28.62 -46.91
N ASP A 593 4.40 -29.35 -47.81
CA ASP A 593 4.64 -30.80 -47.96
C ASP A 593 5.77 -31.01 -48.99
N GLU A 594 6.84 -31.72 -48.58
CA GLU A 594 8.10 -31.90 -49.32
C GLU A 594 7.92 -32.53 -50.72
N LYS A 595 6.76 -33.12 -51.02
CA LYS A 595 6.44 -33.69 -52.34
C LYS A 595 6.17 -32.66 -53.43
N ILE A 596 5.79 -31.43 -53.09
CA ILE A 596 5.52 -30.37 -54.09
C ILE A 596 6.83 -29.67 -54.52
N ILE A 597 7.87 -29.71 -53.69
CA ILE A 597 9.15 -29.02 -53.94
C ILE A 597 10.04 -29.79 -54.93
N LEU A 598 9.87 -31.12 -55.03
CA LEU A 598 10.69 -31.97 -55.91
C LEU A 598 10.18 -32.07 -57.36
N ASP A 599 8.93 -31.67 -57.64
CA ASP A 599 8.37 -31.70 -59.00
C ASP A 599 8.67 -30.41 -59.81
N THR A 600 9.21 -29.36 -59.19
CA THR A 600 9.55 -28.10 -59.87
C THR A 600 10.98 -28.02 -60.42
N GLU A 601 11.84 -29.01 -60.19
CA GLU A 601 13.22 -29.03 -60.70
C GLU A 601 13.43 -29.90 -61.97
N ASN A 602 12.38 -30.51 -62.52
CA ASN A 602 12.51 -31.43 -63.68
C ASN A 602 11.73 -31.03 -64.95
N GLU A 603 11.32 -29.77 -65.10
CA GLU A 603 10.80 -29.28 -66.38
C GLU A 603 11.54 -28.00 -66.81
N GLU A 604 12.26 -28.12 -67.94
CA GLU A 604 12.95 -27.07 -68.71
C GLU A 604 12.02 -25.91 -69.16
#